data_AF-A0A9K3PV81-F1
#
_entry.id   AF-A0A9K3PV81-F1
#
_cell.length_a   1.000
_cell.length_b   1.000
_cell.length_c   1.000
_cell.angle_alpha   90.00
_cell.angle_beta   90.00
_cell.angle_gamma   90.00
#
_symmetry.space_group_name_H-M   'P 1'
#
loop_
_entity.id
_entity.type
_entity.pdbx_description
1 polymer ?
#
loop_
_entity_poly.entity_id
_entity_poly.type
_entity_poly.pdbx_seq_one_letter_code
_entity_poly.pdbx_strand_id
1 'polypeptide(L)'
;MVATKAQQNDALKHVLENVFAEETNGAIARALSAASIQTVIDMIAMRYDDIYDLDYKDDDGITVIELPKYKCSLILLFASYLSWRDRAGRPVEPEPDGWITITQKDFNLYRITSDALFFMNYGAKSSSTTQASNNHSVPDPVEHFKRGIKRDVTQSRSLKDDALWDSWNAHTLATAQAQGVAEVLDPAYVPPPTEVGLFQQKKLYMYSVLFNCLESDQGKTVVRSHAATSDAQKVYADMQEYCLRSAKAELNAADHLAYITNAKLGNGQWRGTAESFILNW
;
A
#
# COMPACT_ATOMS: atom_id res chain seq x y z
N MET A 1 31.81 -9.65 20.59
CA MET A 1 32.58 -10.90 20.83
C MET A 1 31.73 -12.01 20.27
N VAL A 2 32.25 -13.01 19.57
CA VAL A 2 31.36 -14.07 19.04
C VAL A 2 30.90 -14.95 20.21
N ALA A 3 29.58 -15.01 20.42
CA ALA A 3 28.96 -15.84 21.46
C ALA A 3 29.41 -17.31 21.38
N THR A 4 29.64 -17.92 22.54
CA THR A 4 29.97 -19.36 22.60
C THR A 4 28.72 -20.20 22.31
N LYS A 5 28.92 -21.43 21.79
CA LYS A 5 27.83 -22.38 21.53
C LYS A 5 26.97 -22.65 22.77
N ALA A 6 27.57 -22.68 23.95
CA ALA A 6 26.85 -22.84 25.22
C ALA A 6 25.88 -21.67 25.47
N GLN A 7 26.35 -20.44 25.29
CA GLN A 7 25.52 -19.25 25.49
C GLN A 7 24.38 -19.15 24.46
N GLN A 8 24.60 -19.59 23.22
CA GLN A 8 23.55 -19.64 22.19
C GLN A 8 22.46 -20.67 22.54
N ASN A 9 22.86 -21.83 23.08
CA ASN A 9 21.93 -22.86 23.55
C ASN A 9 21.13 -22.36 24.77
N ASP A 10 21.78 -21.66 25.71
CA ASP A 10 21.11 -21.09 26.88
C ASP A 10 20.08 -20.02 26.48
N ALA A 11 20.38 -19.20 25.48
CA ALA A 11 19.44 -18.24 24.91
C ALA A 11 18.21 -18.93 24.28
N LEU A 12 18.42 -19.98 23.48
CA LEU A 12 17.30 -20.74 22.91
C LEU A 12 16.46 -21.40 24.01
N LYS A 13 17.11 -22.00 25.01
CA LYS A 13 16.44 -22.58 26.16
C LYS A 13 15.58 -21.55 26.91
N HIS A 14 16.12 -20.34 27.15
CA HIS A 14 15.36 -19.24 27.76
C HIS A 14 14.12 -18.88 26.96
N VAL A 15 14.23 -18.78 25.62
CA VAL A 15 13.07 -18.47 24.77
C VAL A 15 11.98 -19.56 24.88
N LEU A 16 12.38 -20.83 24.84
CA LEU A 16 11.42 -21.94 24.92
C LEU A 16 10.76 -22.04 26.30
N GLU A 17 11.55 -21.99 27.38
CA GLU A 17 11.02 -22.21 28.73
C GLU A 17 10.40 -20.96 29.33
N ASN A 18 11.06 -19.81 29.22
CA ASN A 18 10.67 -18.59 29.95
C ASN A 18 9.86 -17.60 29.13
N VAL A 19 9.88 -17.69 27.78
CA VAL A 19 9.09 -16.82 26.90
C VAL A 19 7.87 -17.56 26.37
N PHE A 20 8.06 -18.78 25.87
CA PHE A 20 6.96 -19.62 25.34
C PHE A 20 6.21 -20.39 26.43
N ALA A 21 6.81 -20.59 27.61
CA ALA A 21 6.33 -21.50 28.65
C ALA A 21 6.08 -22.93 28.12
N GLU A 22 7.00 -23.40 27.30
CA GLU A 22 7.08 -24.80 26.93
C GLU A 22 7.94 -25.57 27.94
N GLU A 23 7.69 -26.87 28.04
CA GLU A 23 8.55 -27.77 28.81
C GLU A 23 9.95 -27.88 28.18
N THR A 24 10.98 -28.14 28.98
CA THR A 24 12.39 -28.25 28.54
C THR A 24 12.60 -29.19 27.34
N ASN A 25 11.77 -30.23 27.21
CA ASN A 25 11.77 -31.15 26.08
C ASN A 25 10.39 -31.25 25.41
N GLY A 26 9.67 -30.13 25.39
CA GLY A 26 8.35 -29.99 24.77
C GLY A 26 8.42 -30.09 23.24
N ALA A 27 7.25 -30.12 22.61
CA ALA A 27 7.12 -30.35 21.17
C ALA A 27 7.97 -29.38 20.31
N ILE A 28 8.06 -28.09 20.69
CA ILE A 28 8.88 -27.11 19.95
C ILE A 28 10.37 -27.49 20.04
N ALA A 29 10.88 -27.79 21.24
CA ALA A 29 12.28 -28.16 21.44
C ALA A 29 12.66 -29.41 20.62
N ARG A 30 11.79 -30.42 20.61
CA ARG A 30 12.00 -31.65 19.84
C ARG A 30 11.97 -31.40 18.34
N ALA A 31 11.03 -30.61 17.85
CA ALA A 31 10.92 -30.29 16.43
C ALA A 31 12.11 -29.48 15.92
N LEU A 32 12.55 -28.46 16.67
CA LEU A 32 13.75 -27.69 16.34
C LEU A 32 15.00 -28.58 16.33
N SER A 33 15.14 -29.47 17.33
CA SER A 33 16.26 -30.42 17.36
C SER A 33 16.24 -31.40 16.19
N ALA A 34 15.07 -31.89 15.77
CA ALA A 34 14.92 -32.77 14.61
C ALA A 34 15.31 -32.06 13.30
N ALA A 35 14.95 -30.78 13.17
CA ALA A 35 15.33 -29.92 12.05
C ALA A 35 16.77 -29.36 12.13
N SER A 36 17.57 -29.79 13.11
CA SER A 36 18.95 -29.31 13.35
C SER A 36 19.06 -27.81 13.63
N ILE A 37 18.01 -27.20 14.18
CA ILE A 37 17.97 -25.79 14.59
C ILE A 37 18.46 -25.66 16.04
N GLN A 38 19.61 -25.00 16.24
CA GLN A 38 20.29 -24.97 17.55
C GLN A 38 20.29 -23.60 18.23
N THR A 39 19.98 -22.52 17.50
CA THR A 39 20.03 -21.16 18.05
C THR A 39 18.73 -20.40 17.83
N VAL A 40 18.52 -19.32 18.61
CA VAL A 40 17.37 -18.42 18.41
C VAL A 40 17.41 -17.78 17.03
N ILE A 41 18.61 -17.43 16.55
CA ILE A 41 18.81 -16.82 15.23
C ILE A 41 18.39 -17.80 14.12
N ASP A 42 18.82 -19.06 14.20
CA ASP A 42 18.42 -20.09 13.24
C ASP A 42 16.89 -20.29 13.27
N MET A 43 16.30 -20.28 14.46
CA MET A 43 14.85 -20.43 14.64
C MET A 43 14.06 -19.30 13.97
N ILE A 44 14.45 -18.04 14.13
CA ILE A 44 13.73 -16.90 13.55
C ILE A 44 14.05 -16.67 12.07
N ALA A 45 15.13 -17.26 11.54
CA ALA A 45 15.50 -17.18 10.14
C ALA A 45 14.74 -18.19 9.25
N MET A 46 14.03 -19.15 9.84
CA MET A 46 13.20 -20.11 9.10
C MET A 46 12.09 -19.43 8.31
N ARG A 47 11.72 -20.00 7.15
CA ARG A 47 10.56 -19.52 6.40
C ARG A 47 9.27 -19.99 7.10
N TYR A 48 8.17 -19.32 6.79
CA TYR A 48 6.85 -19.66 7.36
C TYR A 48 6.46 -21.10 7.06
N ASP A 49 6.67 -21.51 5.82
CA ASP A 49 6.30 -22.84 5.33
C ASP A 49 7.12 -23.91 6.04
N ASP A 50 8.44 -23.70 6.17
CA ASP A 50 9.34 -24.58 6.90
C ASP A 50 8.92 -24.75 8.38
N ILE A 51 8.39 -23.69 9.02
CA ILE A 51 7.88 -23.75 10.40
C ILE A 51 6.59 -24.58 10.49
N TYR A 52 5.75 -24.56 9.47
CA TYR A 52 4.51 -25.36 9.43
C TYR A 52 4.74 -26.83 9.06
N ASP A 53 5.87 -27.12 8.42
CA ASP A 53 6.34 -28.46 8.07
C ASP A 53 7.21 -29.10 9.17
N LEU A 54 7.45 -28.38 10.28
CA LEU A 54 8.16 -28.92 11.43
C LEU A 54 7.42 -30.14 12.00
N ASP A 55 8.18 -31.22 12.18
CA ASP A 55 7.73 -32.43 12.84
C ASP A 55 8.77 -32.90 13.87
N TYR A 56 8.35 -33.84 14.72
CA TYR A 56 9.24 -34.49 15.65
C TYR A 56 8.82 -35.93 15.86
N LYS A 57 9.76 -36.77 16.30
CA LYS A 57 9.46 -38.14 16.67
C LYS A 57 8.89 -38.18 18.09
N ASP A 58 7.83 -38.95 18.27
CA ASP A 58 7.24 -39.25 19.58
C ASP A 58 8.22 -40.04 20.46
N ASP A 59 7.86 -40.29 21.71
CA ASP A 59 8.69 -40.99 22.70
C ASP A 59 9.16 -42.38 22.22
N ASP A 60 8.37 -43.04 21.34
CA ASP A 60 8.71 -44.33 20.72
C ASP A 60 9.82 -44.23 19.65
N GLY A 61 10.21 -43.02 19.24
CA GLY A 61 11.25 -42.77 18.23
C GLY A 61 10.88 -43.15 16.78
N ILE A 62 9.64 -43.62 16.58
CA ILE A 62 9.15 -44.13 15.30
C ILE A 62 8.06 -43.20 14.73
N THR A 63 7.05 -42.88 15.53
CA THR A 63 5.91 -42.06 15.10
C THR A 63 6.34 -40.62 14.86
N VAL A 64 6.08 -40.10 13.67
CA VAL A 64 6.31 -38.69 13.33
C VAL A 64 5.05 -37.89 13.67
N ILE A 65 5.21 -36.87 14.50
CA ILE A 65 4.15 -35.95 14.95
C ILE A 65 4.43 -34.58 14.35
N GLU A 66 3.48 -34.07 13.57
CA GLU A 66 3.51 -32.68 13.11
C GLU A 66 3.40 -31.72 14.30
N LEU A 67 4.20 -30.65 14.28
CA LEU A 67 4.14 -29.63 15.31
C LEU A 67 2.73 -28.98 15.31
N PRO A 68 2.02 -28.93 16.45
CA PRO A 68 0.69 -28.33 16.50
C PRO A 68 0.68 -26.90 15.97
N LYS A 69 -0.33 -26.54 15.17
CA LYS A 69 -0.37 -25.25 14.44
C LYS A 69 -0.29 -24.01 15.34
N TYR A 70 -0.77 -24.09 16.58
CA TYR A 70 -0.62 -23.00 17.55
C TYR A 70 0.82 -22.82 18.03
N LYS A 71 1.64 -23.89 18.06
CA LYS A 71 3.06 -23.85 18.41
C LYS A 71 3.90 -23.28 17.25
N CYS A 72 3.58 -23.66 16.01
CA CYS A 72 4.11 -22.99 14.81
C CYS A 72 3.82 -21.48 14.86
N SER A 73 2.58 -21.11 15.18
CA SER A 73 2.17 -19.72 15.32
C SER A 73 2.93 -18.97 16.43
N LEU A 74 3.32 -19.68 17.50
CA LEU A 74 4.09 -19.10 18.60
C LEU A 74 5.51 -18.70 18.15
N ILE A 75 6.17 -19.55 17.36
CA ILE A 75 7.48 -19.27 16.77
C ILE A 75 7.39 -18.05 15.82
N LEU A 76 6.37 -18.04 14.95
CA LEU A 76 6.14 -16.93 14.02
C LEU A 76 5.87 -15.60 14.74
N LEU A 77 5.01 -15.62 15.76
CA LEU A 77 4.72 -14.46 16.59
C LEU A 77 5.97 -13.93 17.30
N PHE A 78 6.90 -14.80 17.67
CA PHE A 78 8.17 -14.40 18.26
C PHE A 78 9.06 -13.66 17.27
N ALA A 79 9.19 -14.13 16.03
CA ALA A 79 9.89 -13.39 14.98
C ALA A 79 9.24 -12.01 14.72
N SER A 80 7.91 -11.95 14.70
CA SER A 80 7.16 -10.70 14.58
C SER A 80 7.38 -9.75 15.75
N TYR A 81 7.42 -10.27 16.97
CA TYR A 81 7.71 -9.52 18.19
C TYR A 81 9.08 -8.82 18.13
N LEU A 82 10.11 -9.50 17.64
CA LEU A 82 11.44 -8.90 17.46
C LEU A 82 11.40 -7.74 16.45
N SER A 83 10.68 -7.91 15.35
CA SER A 83 10.49 -6.87 14.33
C SER A 83 9.69 -5.67 14.86
N TRP A 84 8.73 -5.91 15.75
CA TRP A 84 7.98 -4.86 16.44
C TRP A 84 8.86 -4.09 17.44
N ARG A 85 9.71 -4.80 18.19
CA ARG A 85 10.66 -4.19 19.14
C ARG A 85 11.68 -3.29 18.45
N ASP A 86 12.19 -3.72 17.30
CA ASP A 86 13.12 -2.93 16.49
C ASP A 86 12.47 -1.61 16.02
N ARG A 87 11.25 -1.68 15.44
CA ARG A 87 10.46 -0.48 15.06
C ARG A 87 10.15 0.43 16.23
N ALA A 88 10.01 -0.11 17.44
CA ALA A 88 9.78 0.65 18.67
C ALA A 88 11.07 1.25 19.27
N GLY A 89 12.22 1.12 18.59
CA GLY A 89 13.52 1.64 19.05
C GLY A 89 14.10 0.88 20.25
N ARG A 90 13.64 -0.36 20.50
CA ARG A 90 14.12 -1.24 21.57
C ARG A 90 14.58 -2.59 21.01
N PRO A 91 15.52 -2.62 20.04
CA PRO A 91 15.99 -3.86 19.45
C PRO A 91 16.54 -4.80 20.53
N VAL A 92 16.36 -6.09 20.31
CA VAL A 92 17.04 -7.11 21.14
C VAL A 92 18.46 -7.21 20.62
N GLU A 93 19.44 -7.05 21.50
CA GLU A 93 20.83 -7.29 21.13
C GLU A 93 20.99 -8.77 20.73
N PRO A 94 21.63 -9.07 19.59
CA PRO A 94 21.76 -10.46 19.11
C PRO A 94 22.71 -11.30 19.97
N GLU A 95 23.40 -10.67 20.93
CA GLU A 95 24.24 -11.32 21.92
C GLU A 95 23.39 -12.15 22.91
N PRO A 96 23.93 -13.22 23.50
CA PRO A 96 23.22 -14.12 24.41
C PRO A 96 22.44 -13.42 25.53
N ASP A 97 23.04 -12.36 26.07
CA ASP A 97 22.47 -11.57 27.16
C ASP A 97 21.28 -10.69 26.74
N GLY A 98 21.11 -10.45 25.44
CA GLY A 98 19.94 -9.73 24.92
C GLY A 98 18.66 -10.57 25.03
N TRP A 99 18.76 -11.88 24.78
CA TRP A 99 17.60 -12.79 24.78
C TRP A 99 16.98 -12.97 26.16
N ILE A 100 17.81 -13.02 27.21
CA ILE A 100 17.34 -13.18 28.61
C ILE A 100 16.51 -11.99 29.09
N THR A 101 16.60 -10.83 28.42
CA THR A 101 15.77 -9.65 28.75
C THR A 101 14.31 -9.81 28.33
N ILE A 102 14.01 -10.77 27.47
CA ILE A 102 12.65 -11.01 26.99
C ILE A 102 11.90 -11.83 28.03
N THR A 103 10.78 -11.29 28.52
CA THR A 103 9.89 -12.01 29.43
C THR A 103 8.65 -12.54 28.71
N GLN A 104 8.06 -13.62 29.21
CA GLN A 104 6.75 -14.09 28.75
C GLN A 104 5.67 -13.01 28.86
N LYS A 105 5.73 -12.16 29.89
CA LYS A 105 4.75 -11.08 30.09
C LYS A 105 4.79 -10.10 28.91
N ASP A 106 5.99 -9.65 28.51
CA ASP A 106 6.15 -8.70 27.41
C ASP A 106 5.75 -9.33 26.08
N PHE A 107 6.10 -10.61 25.88
CA PHE A 107 5.68 -11.33 24.68
C PHE A 107 4.16 -11.52 24.61
N ASN A 108 3.49 -11.86 25.72
CA ASN A 108 2.04 -11.98 25.76
C ASN A 108 1.33 -10.64 25.55
N LEU A 109 1.88 -9.54 26.07
CA LEU A 109 1.37 -8.19 25.78
C LEU A 109 1.44 -7.88 24.28
N TYR A 110 2.51 -8.30 23.60
CA TYR A 110 2.61 -8.15 22.15
C TYR A 110 1.57 -8.99 21.40
N ARG A 111 1.35 -10.26 21.80
CA ARG A 111 0.47 -11.21 21.09
C ARG A 111 -0.99 -10.76 20.97
N ILE A 112 -1.44 -9.82 21.80
CA ILE A 112 -2.80 -9.25 21.76
C ILE A 112 -2.87 -7.90 21.02
N THR A 113 -1.75 -7.40 20.50
CA THR A 113 -1.71 -6.12 19.76
C THR A 113 -2.28 -6.29 18.35
N SER A 114 -2.74 -5.19 17.77
CA SER A 114 -3.15 -5.14 16.36
C SER A 114 -2.02 -5.57 15.40
N ASP A 115 -0.76 -5.33 15.76
CA ASP A 115 0.41 -5.73 14.95
C ASP A 115 0.55 -7.26 14.90
N ALA A 116 0.46 -7.94 16.04
CA ALA A 116 0.47 -9.39 16.12
C ALA A 116 -0.74 -10.03 15.42
N LEU A 117 -1.92 -9.45 15.59
CA LEU A 117 -3.14 -9.92 14.92
C LEU A 117 -3.07 -9.69 13.40
N PHE A 118 -2.50 -8.57 12.96
CA PHE A 118 -2.30 -8.29 11.54
C PHE A 118 -1.29 -9.27 10.94
N PHE A 119 -0.16 -9.48 11.60
CA PHE A 119 0.86 -10.43 11.20
C PHE A 119 0.30 -11.85 11.03
N MET A 120 -0.47 -12.35 11.99
CA MET A 120 -1.03 -13.71 11.90
C MET A 120 -2.15 -13.86 10.87
N ASN A 121 -2.98 -12.84 10.67
CA ASN A 121 -4.13 -12.93 9.75
C ASN A 121 -3.80 -12.54 8.30
N TYR A 122 -2.80 -11.67 8.10
CA TYR A 122 -2.46 -11.09 6.80
C TYR A 122 -0.99 -11.30 6.41
N GLY A 123 -0.10 -11.58 7.37
CA GLY A 123 1.32 -11.86 7.13
C GLY A 123 1.65 -13.36 6.99
N ALA A 124 0.85 -14.27 7.55
CA ALA A 124 1.16 -15.71 7.64
C ALA A 124 0.52 -16.61 6.57
N LYS A 125 -0.11 -16.06 5.53
CA LYS A 125 -0.69 -16.86 4.43
C LYS A 125 0.14 -16.79 3.15
N SER A 126 1.04 -17.75 2.98
CA SER A 126 1.06 -18.53 1.74
C SER A 126 1.79 -19.86 1.92
N SER A 127 1.13 -20.84 2.56
CA SER A 127 1.29 -22.27 2.22
C SER A 127 0.24 -23.16 2.86
N SER A 128 -0.50 -23.90 2.03
CA SER A 128 -0.87 -25.29 2.32
C SER A 128 -1.16 -26.05 1.02
N THR A 129 -0.68 -27.28 1.01
CA THR A 129 -0.29 -28.20 -0.08
C THR A 129 -1.43 -28.89 -0.87
N THR A 130 -1.09 -29.23 -2.13
CA THR A 130 -1.59 -30.31 -3.02
C THR A 130 -3.07 -30.35 -3.45
N GLN A 131 -3.31 -29.78 -4.64
CA GLN A 131 -3.97 -30.48 -5.75
C GLN A 131 -3.35 -30.00 -7.08
N ALA A 132 -3.05 -30.96 -7.95
CA ALA A 132 -2.56 -30.87 -9.32
C ALA A 132 -2.24 -29.47 -9.89
N SER A 133 -0.95 -29.25 -10.16
CA SER A 133 -0.42 -28.36 -11.21
C SER A 133 -1.32 -27.19 -11.60
N ASN A 134 -1.23 -26.08 -10.86
CA ASN A 134 -1.38 -24.74 -11.41
C ASN A 134 -0.77 -23.71 -10.44
N ASN A 135 0.38 -23.15 -10.84
CA ASN A 135 1.08 -22.06 -10.16
C ASN A 135 0.15 -20.86 -9.93
N HIS A 136 -0.28 -20.64 -8.69
CA HIS A 136 -0.86 -19.37 -8.27
C HIS A 136 -0.13 -18.82 -7.04
N SER A 137 1.01 -18.17 -7.33
CA SER A 137 1.61 -17.09 -6.54
C SER A 137 0.51 -16.21 -5.95
N VAL A 138 0.66 -15.79 -4.68
CA VAL A 138 0.01 -14.57 -4.19
C VAL A 138 0.27 -13.51 -5.26
N PRO A 139 -0.75 -12.99 -5.94
CA PRO A 139 -0.49 -12.09 -7.04
C PRO A 139 0.07 -10.82 -6.40
N ASP A 140 1.32 -10.48 -6.74
CA ASP A 140 1.89 -9.15 -6.53
C ASP A 140 0.75 -8.12 -6.76
N PRO A 141 0.47 -7.17 -5.86
CA PRO A 141 -0.62 -6.22 -6.04
C PRO A 141 -0.61 -5.58 -7.44
N VAL A 142 0.57 -5.40 -8.02
CA VAL A 142 0.77 -5.01 -9.43
C VAL A 142 0.32 -6.11 -10.40
N GLU A 143 0.69 -7.37 -10.20
CA GLU A 143 0.21 -8.52 -10.98
C GLU A 143 -1.30 -8.80 -10.81
N HIS A 144 -1.86 -8.62 -9.62
CA HIS A 144 -3.30 -8.67 -9.38
C HIS A 144 -4.00 -7.57 -10.17
N PHE A 145 -3.47 -6.34 -10.08
CA PHE A 145 -3.96 -5.20 -10.84
C PHE A 145 -3.89 -5.47 -12.34
N LYS A 146 -2.74 -5.95 -12.85
CA LYS A 146 -2.51 -6.34 -14.26
C LYS A 146 -3.44 -7.45 -14.76
N ARG A 147 -3.73 -8.47 -13.94
CA ARG A 147 -4.67 -9.55 -14.28
C ARG A 147 -6.13 -9.10 -14.27
N GLY A 148 -6.47 -8.15 -13.38
CA GLY A 148 -7.78 -7.49 -13.31
C GLY A 148 -8.03 -6.44 -14.40
N ILE A 149 -7.04 -6.11 -15.24
CA ILE A 149 -7.19 -5.19 -16.40
C ILE A 149 -7.90 -5.89 -17.58
N LYS A 150 -8.94 -6.69 -17.34
CA LYS A 150 -10.02 -6.80 -18.33
C LYS A 150 -10.90 -5.56 -18.16
N ARG A 151 -10.31 -4.39 -18.42
CA ARG A 151 -10.96 -3.11 -18.23
C ARG A 151 -11.58 -2.71 -19.55
N ASP A 152 -12.90 -2.73 -19.52
CA ASP A 152 -13.74 -2.41 -20.65
C ASP A 152 -13.63 -0.91 -20.91
N VAL A 153 -12.78 -0.52 -21.86
CA VAL A 153 -12.58 0.89 -22.28
C VAL A 153 -13.91 1.53 -22.69
N THR A 154 -14.92 0.72 -23.03
CA THR A 154 -16.28 1.18 -23.34
C THR A 154 -17.03 1.82 -22.17
N GLN A 155 -16.57 1.65 -20.91
CA GLN A 155 -17.18 2.31 -19.76
C GLN A 155 -16.81 3.79 -19.64
N SER A 156 -15.75 4.24 -20.33
CA SER A 156 -15.28 5.62 -20.25
C SER A 156 -15.91 6.47 -21.35
N ARG A 157 -16.54 7.59 -20.98
CA ARG A 157 -17.12 8.55 -21.94
C ARG A 157 -16.03 9.36 -22.61
N SER A 158 -16.20 9.73 -23.87
CA SER A 158 -15.31 10.70 -24.51
C SER A 158 -15.70 12.15 -24.19
N LEU A 159 -14.69 12.98 -24.00
CA LEU A 159 -14.76 14.41 -23.88
C LEU A 159 -14.36 15.02 -25.22
N LYS A 160 -15.35 15.40 -26.02
CA LYS A 160 -15.13 16.04 -27.33
C LYS A 160 -15.11 17.56 -27.25
N ASP A 161 -15.75 18.10 -26.23
CA ASP A 161 -15.93 19.53 -26.00
C ASP A 161 -15.58 19.83 -24.54
N ASP A 162 -14.66 20.78 -24.34
CA ASP A 162 -14.17 21.19 -23.02
C ASP A 162 -15.29 21.83 -22.17
N ALA A 163 -16.36 22.35 -22.79
CA ALA A 163 -17.54 22.86 -22.09
C ALA A 163 -18.28 21.77 -21.30
N LEU A 164 -18.11 20.49 -21.68
CA LEU A 164 -18.71 19.35 -20.99
C LEU A 164 -17.83 18.80 -19.86
N TRP A 165 -16.73 19.48 -19.55
CA TRP A 165 -15.73 19.04 -18.56
C TRP A 165 -16.35 18.62 -17.23
N ASP A 166 -17.20 19.42 -16.61
CA ASP A 166 -17.74 19.12 -15.28
C ASP A 166 -18.56 17.82 -15.26
N SER A 167 -19.41 17.64 -16.27
CA SER A 167 -20.24 16.44 -16.41
C SER A 167 -19.40 15.19 -16.70
N TRP A 168 -18.38 15.34 -17.55
CA TRP A 168 -17.45 14.29 -17.90
C TRP A 168 -16.56 13.92 -16.72
N ASN A 169 -16.10 14.91 -15.97
CA ASN A 169 -15.22 14.73 -14.82
C ASN A 169 -15.92 13.98 -13.69
N ALA A 170 -17.16 14.36 -13.37
CA ALA A 170 -17.98 13.66 -12.38
C ALA A 170 -18.17 12.18 -12.75
N HIS A 171 -18.46 11.89 -14.03
CA HIS A 171 -18.60 10.52 -14.52
C HIS A 171 -17.27 9.75 -14.44
N THR A 172 -16.17 10.38 -14.84
CA THR A 172 -14.83 9.78 -14.85
C THR A 172 -14.36 9.46 -13.44
N LEU A 173 -14.61 10.35 -12.47
CA LEU A 173 -14.29 10.13 -11.06
C LEU A 173 -15.09 8.95 -10.48
N ALA A 174 -16.41 8.89 -10.74
CA ALA A 174 -17.25 7.78 -10.28
C ALA A 174 -16.79 6.43 -10.87
N THR A 175 -16.41 6.42 -12.16
CA THR A 175 -15.86 5.24 -12.83
C THR A 175 -14.52 4.83 -12.23
N ALA A 176 -13.63 5.79 -11.98
CA ALA A 176 -12.33 5.56 -11.37
C ALA A 176 -12.45 5.02 -9.93
N GLN A 177 -13.44 5.48 -9.17
CA GLN A 177 -13.76 4.95 -7.83
C GLN A 177 -14.23 3.50 -7.90
N ALA A 178 -15.17 3.18 -8.78
CA ALA A 178 -15.66 1.81 -9.00
C ALA A 178 -14.54 0.84 -9.43
N GLN A 179 -13.53 1.36 -10.16
CA GLN A 179 -12.38 0.60 -10.63
C GLN A 179 -11.18 0.60 -9.66
N GLY A 180 -11.24 1.31 -8.53
CA GLY A 180 -10.17 1.36 -7.52
C GLY A 180 -8.91 2.13 -7.95
N VAL A 181 -9.07 3.13 -8.84
CA VAL A 181 -7.98 3.94 -9.42
C VAL A 181 -8.18 5.45 -9.23
N ALA A 182 -9.15 5.87 -8.42
CA ALA A 182 -9.49 7.28 -8.20
C ALA A 182 -8.34 8.12 -7.64
N GLU A 183 -7.44 7.51 -6.86
CA GLU A 183 -6.22 8.14 -6.34
C GLU A 183 -5.30 8.75 -7.42
N VAL A 184 -5.37 8.26 -8.67
CA VAL A 184 -4.61 8.83 -9.79
C VAL A 184 -5.19 10.18 -10.25
N LEU A 185 -6.48 10.41 -10.01
CA LEU A 185 -7.20 11.64 -10.35
C LEU A 185 -7.17 12.66 -9.21
N ASP A 186 -6.32 12.46 -8.21
CA ASP A 186 -6.03 13.45 -7.18
C ASP A 186 -4.60 13.99 -7.42
N PRO A 187 -4.44 15.24 -7.90
CA PRO A 187 -3.13 15.84 -8.14
C PRO A 187 -2.24 15.93 -6.88
N ALA A 188 -2.83 15.90 -5.68
CA ALA A 188 -2.11 16.00 -4.41
C ALA A 188 -1.77 14.64 -3.79
N TYR A 189 -2.28 13.54 -4.36
CA TYR A 189 -2.06 12.21 -3.81
C TYR A 189 -0.60 11.76 -3.97
N VAL A 190 -0.01 11.31 -2.85
CA VAL A 190 1.32 10.70 -2.78
C VAL A 190 1.17 9.29 -2.22
N PRO A 191 1.56 8.24 -2.97
CA PRO A 191 1.42 6.87 -2.50
C PRO A 191 2.38 6.59 -1.33
N PRO A 192 2.01 5.70 -0.39
CA PRO A 192 2.94 5.21 0.62
C PRO A 192 4.10 4.43 -0.04
N PRO A 193 5.28 4.34 0.60
CA PRO A 193 6.46 3.68 0.01
C PRO A 193 6.21 2.23 -0.46
N THR A 194 5.29 1.53 0.19
CA THR A 194 4.89 0.15 -0.12
C THR A 194 4.03 0.03 -1.38
N GLU A 195 3.42 1.11 -1.86
CA GLU A 195 2.45 1.09 -2.97
C GLU A 195 2.91 1.89 -4.21
N VAL A 196 4.13 2.44 -4.20
CA VAL A 196 4.68 3.22 -5.33
C VAL A 196 4.61 2.44 -6.65
N GLY A 197 4.95 1.15 -6.63
CA GLY A 197 4.88 0.29 -7.81
C GLY A 197 3.45 0.08 -8.33
N LEU A 198 2.49 -0.12 -7.43
CA LEU A 198 1.06 -0.26 -7.75
C LEU A 198 0.51 1.04 -8.33
N PHE A 199 0.82 2.17 -7.70
CA PHE A 199 0.39 3.49 -8.15
C PHE A 199 0.93 3.81 -9.54
N GLN A 200 2.18 3.44 -9.85
CA GLN A 200 2.74 3.62 -11.19
C GLN A 200 1.95 2.83 -12.25
N GLN A 201 1.51 1.60 -11.94
CA GLN A 201 0.68 0.83 -12.86
C GLN A 201 -0.73 1.41 -13.01
N LYS A 202 -1.32 1.93 -11.92
CA LYS A 202 -2.58 2.66 -11.95
C LYS A 202 -2.50 3.91 -12.83
N LYS A 203 -1.39 4.66 -12.76
CA LYS A 203 -1.09 5.81 -13.63
C LYS A 203 -1.03 5.42 -15.11
N LEU A 204 -0.28 4.37 -15.45
CA LEU A 204 -0.19 3.89 -16.84
C LEU A 204 -1.56 3.49 -17.41
N TYR A 205 -2.36 2.76 -16.61
CA TYR A 205 -3.71 2.39 -17.01
C TYR A 205 -4.59 3.63 -17.25
N MET A 206 -4.63 4.54 -16.28
CA MET A 206 -5.47 5.74 -16.39
C MET A 206 -5.01 6.64 -17.55
N TYR A 207 -3.71 6.68 -17.85
CA TYR A 207 -3.19 7.43 -18.99
C TYR A 207 -3.75 6.88 -20.31
N SER A 208 -3.82 5.55 -20.46
CA SER A 208 -4.47 4.93 -21.63
C SER A 208 -5.96 5.26 -21.73
N VAL A 209 -6.67 5.37 -20.60
CA VAL A 209 -8.08 5.80 -20.58
C VAL A 209 -8.20 7.24 -21.05
N LEU A 210 -7.41 8.15 -20.45
CA LEU A 210 -7.40 9.56 -20.81
C LEU A 210 -7.00 9.78 -22.27
N PHE A 211 -6.04 9.01 -22.80
CA PHE A 211 -5.65 9.07 -24.21
C PHE A 211 -6.80 8.77 -25.16
N ASN A 212 -7.67 7.83 -24.82
CA ASN A 212 -8.81 7.44 -25.65
C ASN A 212 -10.03 8.35 -25.44
N CYS A 213 -10.18 8.91 -24.24
CA CYS A 213 -11.37 9.67 -23.87
C CYS A 213 -11.23 11.17 -24.09
N LEU A 214 -10.04 11.75 -23.97
CA LEU A 214 -9.81 13.18 -24.20
C LEU A 214 -9.69 13.46 -25.70
N GLU A 215 -10.83 13.68 -26.35
CA GLU A 215 -10.92 13.93 -27.79
C GLU A 215 -10.92 15.42 -28.17
N SER A 216 -11.06 16.33 -27.21
CA SER A 216 -10.93 17.77 -27.45
C SER A 216 -9.52 18.16 -27.88
N ASP A 217 -9.38 19.30 -28.57
CA ASP A 217 -8.07 19.75 -29.07
C ASP A 217 -7.08 20.00 -27.92
N GLN A 218 -7.56 20.58 -26.82
CA GLN A 218 -6.75 20.77 -25.63
C GLN A 218 -6.46 19.44 -24.93
N GLY A 219 -7.47 18.56 -24.78
CA GLY A 219 -7.29 17.24 -24.18
C GLY A 219 -6.22 16.41 -24.90
N LYS A 220 -6.27 16.38 -26.24
CA LYS A 220 -5.24 15.73 -27.08
C LYS A 220 -3.86 16.37 -26.89
N THR A 221 -3.78 17.69 -26.75
CA THR A 221 -2.52 18.41 -26.56
C THR A 221 -1.88 18.06 -25.22
N VAL A 222 -2.66 18.08 -24.14
CA VAL A 222 -2.21 17.73 -22.78
C VAL A 222 -1.79 16.26 -22.69
N VAL A 223 -2.53 15.35 -23.31
CA VAL A 223 -2.12 13.93 -23.36
C VAL A 223 -0.77 13.78 -24.06
N ARG A 224 -0.58 14.43 -25.22
CA ARG A 224 0.67 14.35 -25.99
C ARG A 224 1.87 14.93 -25.24
N SER A 225 1.71 15.99 -24.46
CA SER A 225 2.83 16.58 -23.70
C SER A 225 3.40 15.63 -22.65
N HIS A 226 2.58 14.70 -22.14
CA HIS A 226 2.98 13.71 -21.14
C HIS A 226 3.21 12.31 -21.70
N ALA A 227 3.29 12.16 -23.03
CA ALA A 227 3.44 10.85 -23.68
C ALA A 227 4.75 10.12 -23.33
N ALA A 228 5.82 10.85 -22.99
CA ALA A 228 7.09 10.26 -22.61
C ALA A 228 7.05 9.56 -21.25
N THR A 229 6.25 10.08 -20.31
CA THR A 229 6.17 9.58 -18.93
C THR A 229 4.87 8.81 -18.65
N SER A 230 3.87 8.93 -19.53
CA SER A 230 2.53 8.36 -19.37
C SER A 230 1.92 8.68 -18.01
N ASP A 231 2.11 9.93 -17.57
CA ASP A 231 1.75 10.39 -16.25
C ASP A 231 0.31 10.90 -16.24
N ALA A 232 -0.64 10.01 -15.97
CA ALA A 232 -2.06 10.35 -15.91
C ALA A 232 -2.42 11.41 -14.86
N GLN A 233 -1.69 11.45 -13.74
CA GLN A 233 -1.94 12.40 -12.66
C GLN A 233 -1.63 13.83 -13.14
N LYS A 234 -0.55 14.02 -13.90
CA LYS A 234 -0.22 15.30 -14.52
C LYS A 234 -1.18 15.67 -15.65
N VAL A 235 -1.54 14.71 -16.51
CA VAL A 235 -2.55 14.96 -17.57
C VAL A 235 -3.86 15.47 -16.98
N TYR A 236 -4.33 14.82 -15.91
CA TYR A 236 -5.57 15.22 -15.24
C TYR A 236 -5.44 16.59 -14.56
N ALA A 237 -4.33 16.86 -13.87
CA ALA A 237 -4.07 18.14 -13.23
C ALA A 237 -4.06 19.31 -14.23
N ASP A 238 -3.31 19.16 -15.34
CA ASP A 238 -3.19 20.19 -16.38
C ASP A 238 -4.54 20.46 -17.05
N MET A 239 -5.34 19.41 -17.28
CA MET A 239 -6.68 19.54 -17.86
C MET A 239 -7.64 20.25 -16.90
N GLN A 240 -7.62 19.87 -15.62
CA GLN A 240 -8.42 20.50 -14.58
C GLN A 240 -8.07 21.99 -14.43
N GLU A 241 -6.78 22.33 -14.42
CA GLU A 241 -6.31 23.72 -14.36
C GLU A 241 -6.77 24.52 -15.58
N TYR A 242 -6.65 23.94 -16.77
CA TYR A 242 -7.10 24.57 -18.02
C TYR A 242 -8.60 24.91 -17.98
N CYS A 243 -9.45 23.93 -17.63
CA CYS A 243 -10.90 24.13 -17.57
C CYS A 243 -11.30 25.17 -16.51
N LEU A 244 -10.67 25.13 -15.33
CA LEU A 244 -10.88 26.14 -14.28
C LEU A 244 -10.48 27.55 -14.75
N ARG A 245 -9.34 27.66 -15.44
CA ARG A 245 -8.87 28.94 -15.98
C ARG A 245 -9.79 29.45 -17.08
N SER A 246 -10.27 28.58 -17.96
CA SER A 246 -11.21 28.92 -19.03
C SER A 246 -12.53 29.44 -18.47
N ALA A 247 -13.13 28.71 -17.52
CA ALA A 247 -14.36 29.13 -16.85
C ALA A 247 -14.21 30.50 -16.15
N LYS A 248 -13.06 30.72 -15.47
CA LYS A 248 -12.75 32.01 -14.87
C LYS A 248 -12.59 33.13 -15.91
N ALA A 249 -11.95 32.84 -17.04
CA ALA A 249 -11.78 33.81 -18.13
C ALA A 249 -13.12 34.17 -18.78
N GLU A 250 -14.02 33.20 -18.96
CA GLU A 250 -15.36 33.40 -19.51
C GLU A 250 -16.22 34.26 -18.58
N LEU A 251 -16.22 33.98 -17.26
CA LEU A 251 -16.90 34.81 -16.28
C LEU A 251 -16.38 36.26 -16.27
N ASN A 252 -15.06 36.45 -16.29
CA ASN A 252 -14.48 37.79 -16.37
C ASN A 252 -14.86 38.52 -17.67
N ALA A 253 -14.92 37.81 -18.80
CA ALA A 253 -15.34 38.39 -20.08
C ALA A 253 -16.82 38.78 -20.05
N ALA A 254 -17.69 37.96 -19.45
CA ALA A 254 -19.10 38.28 -19.24
C ALA A 254 -19.28 39.51 -18.35
N ASP A 255 -18.52 39.61 -17.25
CA ASP A 255 -18.52 40.77 -16.35
C ASP A 255 -18.04 42.03 -17.06
N HIS A 256 -16.96 41.95 -17.85
CA HIS A 256 -16.45 43.07 -18.64
C HIS A 256 -17.46 43.51 -19.71
N LEU A 257 -18.12 42.57 -20.40
CA LEU A 257 -19.14 42.88 -21.40
C LEU A 257 -20.38 43.51 -20.76
N ALA A 258 -20.82 42.97 -19.62
CA ALA A 258 -21.93 43.54 -18.84
C ALA A 258 -21.59 44.96 -18.37
N TYR A 259 -20.35 45.20 -17.93
CA TYR A 259 -19.88 46.53 -17.56
C TYR A 259 -19.88 47.48 -18.77
N ILE A 260 -19.25 47.14 -19.89
CA ILE A 260 -19.20 47.98 -21.10
C ILE A 260 -20.63 48.32 -21.60
N THR A 261 -21.54 47.35 -21.58
CA THR A 261 -22.91 47.52 -22.09
C THR A 261 -23.77 48.39 -21.17
N ASN A 262 -23.53 48.35 -19.85
CA ASN A 262 -24.36 49.03 -18.86
C ASN A 262 -23.72 50.28 -18.24
N ALA A 263 -22.42 50.49 -18.41
CA ALA A 263 -21.70 51.64 -17.89
C ALA A 263 -22.29 52.93 -18.45
N LYS A 264 -22.88 53.74 -17.57
CA LYS A 264 -23.43 55.06 -17.89
C LYS A 264 -22.98 56.05 -16.84
N LEU A 265 -22.56 57.23 -17.27
CA LEU A 265 -22.23 58.31 -16.35
C LEU A 265 -23.50 58.74 -15.59
N GLY A 266 -23.42 58.82 -14.25
CA GLY A 266 -24.51 59.28 -13.40
C GLY A 266 -25.47 58.21 -12.86
N ASN A 267 -25.27 56.92 -13.18
CA ASN A 267 -26.08 55.81 -12.61
C ASN A 267 -25.52 55.25 -11.28
N GLY A 268 -24.44 55.84 -10.75
CA GLY A 268 -23.77 55.41 -9.51
C GLY A 268 -22.81 54.22 -9.64
N GLN A 269 -22.71 53.57 -10.81
CA GLN A 269 -21.75 52.49 -11.04
C GLN A 269 -20.32 53.00 -11.30
N TRP A 270 -20.18 54.22 -11.84
CA TRP A 270 -18.90 54.92 -11.96
C TRP A 270 -18.70 55.89 -10.79
N ARG A 271 -17.55 55.81 -10.11
CA ARG A 271 -17.21 56.65 -8.94
C ARG A 271 -16.10 57.69 -9.20
N GLY A 272 -15.57 57.76 -10.44
CA GLY A 272 -14.53 58.71 -10.83
C GLY A 272 -15.08 60.03 -11.41
N THR A 273 -14.19 60.91 -11.87
CA THR A 273 -14.58 62.12 -12.62
C THR A 273 -15.12 61.76 -14.01
N ALA A 274 -15.89 62.66 -14.63
CA ALA A 274 -16.36 62.49 -16.00
C ALA A 274 -15.19 62.38 -17.00
N GLU A 275 -14.10 63.09 -16.76
CA GLU A 275 -12.87 62.99 -17.56
C GLU A 275 -12.26 61.59 -17.46
N SER A 276 -12.09 61.05 -16.24
CA SER A 276 -11.58 59.68 -16.07
C SER A 276 -12.51 58.60 -16.63
N PHE A 277 -13.83 58.85 -16.70
CA PHE A 277 -14.76 57.94 -17.38
C PHE A 277 -14.49 57.87 -18.88
N ILE A 278 -14.27 59.01 -19.52
CA ILE A 278 -13.94 59.10 -20.96
C ILE A 278 -12.60 58.42 -21.27
N LEU A 279 -11.70 58.32 -20.28
CA LEU A 279 -10.39 57.67 -20.42
C LEU A 279 -10.36 56.19 -20.01
N ASN A 280 -11.46 55.62 -19.49
CA ASN A 280 -11.48 54.28 -18.91
C ASN A 280 -11.97 53.19 -19.89
N TRP A 281 -11.45 53.20 -21.11
CA TRP A 281 -11.75 52.22 -22.16
C TRP A 281 -10.49 51.73 -22.87
#